data_AF-A0A5E9FXN3-F1
#
_entry.id   AF-A0A5E9FXN3-F1
#
_cell.length_a   1.000
_cell.length_b   1.000
_cell.length_c   1.000
_cell.angle_alpha   90.00
_cell.angle_beta   90.00
_cell.angle_gamma   90.00
#
_symmetry.space_group_name_H-M   'P 1'
#
loop_
_entity.id
_entity.type
_entity.pdbx_description
1 polymer ?
#
loop_
_entity_poly.entity_id
_entity_poly.type
_entity_poly.pdbx_seq_one_letter_code
_entity_poly.pdbx_strand_id
1 'polypeptide(L)' 'MGTSVRWGDVFGDQTVASAMIDRIVHHADVLSLKGVSYRLKSHQPAADPA' A
#
# COMPACT_ATOMS: atom_id res chain seq x y z
N MET A 1 -17.04 3.40 0.99
CA MET A 1 -16.63 1.97 1.04
C MET A 1 -15.85 1.68 -0.21
N GLY A 2 -14.52 1.80 -0.17
CA GLY A 2 -13.68 1.60 -1.33
C GLY A 2 -12.28 1.25 -0.86
N THR A 3 -11.63 0.29 -1.54
CA THR A 3 -10.17 0.24 -1.82
C THR A 3 -9.63 -1.10 -2.36
N SER A 4 -10.42 -2.13 -2.68
CA SER A 4 -9.83 -3.41 -3.18
C SER A 4 -9.38 -3.41 -4.64
N VAL A 5 -9.67 -2.34 -5.40
CA VAL A 5 -9.59 -2.32 -6.88
C VAL A 5 -8.18 -2.58 -7.41
N ARG A 6 -7.12 -2.15 -6.71
CA ARG A 6 -5.73 -2.23 -7.20
C ARG A 6 -5.22 -3.66 -7.40
N TRP A 7 -5.63 -4.60 -6.55
CA TRP A 7 -5.18 -6.00 -6.66
C TRP A 7 -6.03 -6.82 -7.64
N GLY A 8 -7.30 -6.44 -7.82
CA GLY A 8 -8.15 -7.00 -8.87
C GLY A 8 -7.53 -6.81 -10.26
N ASP A 9 -6.96 -5.63 -10.53
CA ASP A 9 -6.25 -5.35 -11.78
C ASP A 9 -4.99 -6.21 -11.98
N VAL A 10 -4.26 -6.52 -10.91
CA VAL A 10 -3.03 -7.34 -10.95
C VAL A 10 -3.34 -8.82 -11.18
N PHE A 11 -4.40 -9.33 -10.55
CA PHE A 11 -4.79 -10.74 -10.66
C PHE A 11 -5.82 -11.02 -11.75
N GLY A 12 -6.33 -9.97 -12.42
CA GLY A 12 -7.33 -10.07 -13.50
C GLY A 12 -8.73 -10.44 -13.04
N ASP A 13 -8.91 -10.83 -11.78
CA ASP A 13 -10.19 -11.20 -11.19
C ASP A 13 -10.27 -10.77 -9.71
N GLN A 14 -11.33 -10.05 -9.35
CA GLN A 14 -11.53 -9.52 -8.01
C GLN A 14 -11.81 -10.62 -6.96
N THR A 15 -12.43 -11.72 -7.37
CA THR A 15 -12.75 -12.87 -6.50
C THR A 15 -11.47 -13.63 -6.16
N VAL A 16 -10.63 -13.91 -7.17
CA VAL A 16 -9.34 -14.57 -6.98
C VAL A 16 -8.41 -13.68 -6.14
N ALA A 17 -8.32 -12.38 -6.45
CA ALA A 17 -7.52 -11.42 -5.67
C ALA A 17 -7.91 -11.44 -4.18
N SER A 18 -9.20 -11.41 -3.89
CA SER A 18 -9.70 -11.41 -2.51
C SER A 18 -9.34 -12.71 -1.79
N ALA A 19 -9.51 -13.86 -2.43
CA ALA A 19 -9.18 -15.16 -1.85
C ALA A 19 -7.67 -15.34 -1.59
N MET A 20 -6.82 -14.76 -2.44
CA MET A 20 -5.37 -14.78 -2.24
C MET A 20 -4.95 -13.88 -1.07
N ILE A 21 -5.49 -12.65 -1.00
CA ILE A 21 -5.21 -11.73 0.10
C ILE A 21 -5.66 -12.35 1.42
N ASP A 22 -6.87 -12.91 1.49
CA ASP A 22 -7.42 -13.59 2.67
C ASP A 22 -6.45 -14.64 3.24
N ARG A 23 -5.92 -15.53 2.39
CA ARG A 23 -4.96 -16.56 2.79
C ARG A 23 -3.66 -15.99 3.36
N ILE A 24 -3.14 -14.92 2.78
CA ILE A 24 -1.89 -14.29 3.23
C ILE A 24 -2.11 -13.58 4.57
N VAL A 25 -3.23 -12.87 4.72
CA VAL A 25 -3.50 -12.09 5.94
C VAL A 25 -3.99 -12.96 7.10
N HIS A 26 -4.44 -14.20 6.86
CA HIS A 26 -4.96 -15.10 7.90
C HIS A 26 -3.99 -15.33 9.07
N HIS A 27 -2.69 -15.29 8.82
CA HIS A 27 -1.65 -15.45 9.84
C HIS A 27 -0.59 -14.33 9.78
N ALA A 28 -0.97 -13.15 9.31
CA ALA A 28 -0.04 -12.01 9.20
C ALA A 28 -0.46 -10.85 10.10
N ASP A 29 0.56 -10.14 10.62
CA ASP A 29 0.36 -8.85 11.25
C ASP A 29 0.31 -7.74 10.20
N VAL A 30 -0.80 -7.01 10.13
CA VAL A 30 -1.01 -5.94 9.16
C VAL A 30 -0.50 -4.62 9.70
N LEU A 31 0.63 -4.15 9.16
CA LEU A 31 1.22 -2.86 9.51
C LEU A 31 0.86 -1.79 8.48
N SER A 32 0.09 -0.78 8.89
CA SER A 32 -0.22 0.37 8.05
C SER A 32 0.86 1.44 8.16
N LEU A 33 1.69 1.56 7.12
CA LEU A 33 2.75 2.57 7.07
C LEU A 33 2.22 3.89 6.50
N LYS A 34 2.64 5.00 7.10
CA LYS A 34 2.36 6.37 6.66
C LYS A 34 3.66 7.17 6.71
N GLY A 35 3.75 8.21 5.87
CA GLY A 35 4.89 9.11 5.82
C GLY A 35 5.50 9.23 4.42
N VAL A 36 6.45 10.15 4.28
CA VAL A 36 7.20 10.33 3.04
C VAL A 36 8.20 9.20 2.84
N SER A 37 8.51 8.90 1.58
CA SER A 37 9.53 7.90 1.25
C SER A 37 10.85 8.26 1.94
N TYR A 38 11.40 7.31 2.71
CA TYR A 38 12.69 7.49 3.37
C TYR A 38 13.81 7.87 2.38
N ARG A 39 13.74 7.36 1.15
CA ARG A 39 14.70 7.67 0.07
C ARG A 39 14.71 9.15 -0.31
N LEU A 40 13.60 9.86 -0.09
CA LEU A 40 13.48 11.29 -0.38
C LEU A 40 13.97 12.18 0.77
N LYS A 41 14.36 11.60 1.92
CA LYS A 41 14.80 12.36 3.09
C LYS A 41 16.02 13.26 2.82
N SER A 42 16.92 12.84 1.93
CA SER A 42 18.10 13.61 1.50
C SER A 42 17.83 14.51 0.28
N HIS A 43 16.65 14.39 -0.33
CA HIS A 43 16.25 15.16 -1.51
C HIS A 43 15.14 16.17 -1.21
N GLN A 44 14.74 16.31 0.05
CA GLN A 44 13.85 17.39 0.46
C GLN A 44 14.62 18.70 0.26
N PRO A 45 14.19 19.58 -0.66
CA PRO A 45 14.73 20.93 -0.70
C PRO A 45 14.49 21.53 0.68
N ALA A 46 15.49 22.23 1.24
CA ALA A 46 15.30 22.98 2.47
C ALA A 46 13.97 23.75 2.34
N ALA A 47 13.04 23.49 3.24
CA ALA A 47 11.74 24.16 3.21
C ALA A 47 12.02 25.66 3.15
N ASP A 48 11.42 26.33 2.16
CA ASP A 48 11.58 27.78 1.96
C ASP A 48 11.35 28.49 3.31
N PRO A 49 12.34 29.22 3.85
CA PRO A 49 12.10 30.06 4.99
C PRO A 49 11.31 31.28 4.50
N ALA A 50 10.01 31.29 4.81
CA ALA A 50 9.18 32.48 4.73
C ALA A 50 9.66 33.55 5.73
#